data_AF-F5SZZ2-F1
#
_entry.id   AF-F5SZZ2-F1
#
_cell.length_a   1.000
_cell.length_b   1.000
_cell.length_c   1.000
_cell.angle_alpha   90.00
_cell.angle_beta   90.00
_cell.angle_gamma   90.00
#
_symmetry.space_group_name_H-M   'P 1'
#
loop_
_entity.id
_entity.type
_entity.pdbx_description
1 polymer ?
#
loop_
_entity_poly.entity_id
_entity_poly.type
_entity_poly.pdbx_seq_one_letter_code
_entity_poly.pdbx_strand_id
1 'polypeptide(L)' 'MQTHKENVGLDKIEPVGHYALKLFFDDGHDSGLFTWDYLYELAIHQDSLWQDYLNRLQKAGYQRQQ' A
#
# COMPACT_ATOMS: atom_id res chain seq x y z
N MET A 1 -8.04 7.92 7.18
CA MET A 1 -6.94 7.99 6.18
C MET A 1 -5.65 7.71 6.92
N GLN A 2 -4.73 6.92 6.34
CA GLN A 2 -3.40 6.71 6.91
C GLN A 2 -2.51 7.87 6.45
N THR A 3 -1.99 8.66 7.38
CA THR A 3 -1.04 9.77 7.17
C THR A 3 0.28 9.43 7.88
N HIS A 4 1.38 10.11 7.55
CA HIS A 4 2.73 9.81 8.11
C HIS A 4 3.27 8.43 7.72
N LYS A 5 2.91 7.96 6.52
CA LYS A 5 3.34 6.65 5.98
C LYS A 5 4.26 6.82 4.76
N GLU A 6 4.74 8.03 4.52
CA GLU A 6 5.56 8.38 3.38
C GLU A 6 6.89 7.64 3.32
N ASN A 7 7.46 7.32 4.49
CA ASN A 7 8.75 6.67 4.66
C ASN A 7 8.64 5.16 4.90
N VAL A 8 7.44 4.59 4.79
CA VAL A 8 7.24 3.16 5.05
C VAL A 8 7.86 2.34 3.93
N GLY A 9 8.80 1.49 4.31
CA GLY A 9 9.46 0.52 3.45
C GLY A 9 8.83 -0.86 3.54
N LEU A 10 9.18 -1.70 2.57
CA LEU A 10 8.87 -3.13 2.60
C LEU A 10 10.06 -3.87 3.21
N ASP A 11 9.85 -4.56 4.32
CA ASP A 11 10.88 -5.31 5.05
C ASP A 11 10.98 -6.75 4.52
N LYS A 12 9.82 -7.41 4.34
CA LYS A 12 9.77 -8.82 3.97
C LYS A 12 8.53 -9.15 3.13
N ILE A 13 8.67 -10.18 2.30
CA ILE A 13 7.58 -10.81 1.55
C ILE A 13 7.60 -12.31 1.85
N GLU A 14 6.44 -12.88 2.18
CA GLU A 14 6.27 -14.33 2.34
C GLU A 14 5.11 -14.85 1.50
N PRO A 15 5.27 -15.96 0.76
CA PRO A 15 4.15 -16.61 0.10
C PRO A 15 3.24 -17.29 1.13
N VAL A 16 1.93 -17.18 0.93
CA VAL A 16 0.91 -17.87 1.72
C VAL A 16 0.16 -18.83 0.81
N GLY A 17 0.54 -20.11 0.91
CA GLY A 17 0.07 -21.13 -0.02
C GLY A 17 0.38 -20.75 -1.48
N HIS A 18 -0.61 -20.95 -2.36
CA HIS A 18 -0.49 -20.61 -3.78
C HIS A 18 -1.33 -19.39 -4.20
N TYR A 19 -1.96 -18.68 -3.25
CA TYR A 19 -3.03 -17.72 -3.58
C TYR A 19 -2.76 -16.29 -3.11
N ALA A 20 -1.78 -16.07 -2.23
CA ALA A 20 -1.50 -14.75 -1.67
C ALA A 20 -0.03 -14.56 -1.25
N LEU A 21 0.33 -13.29 -1.06
CA LEU A 21 1.55 -12.84 -0.41
C LEU A 21 1.20 -12.17 0.91
N LYS A 22 1.99 -12.45 1.93
CA LYS A 22 2.04 -11.68 3.17
C LYS A 22 3.15 -10.64 3.06
N LEU A 23 2.80 -9.37 3.21
CA LEU A 23 3.75 -8.25 3.14
C LEU A 23 4.01 -7.71 4.55
N PHE A 24 5.29 -7.50 4.86
CA PHE A 24 5.75 -6.95 6.13
C PHE A 24 6.33 -5.57 5.85
N PHE A 25 5.84 -4.58 6.58
CA PHE A 25 6.29 -3.20 6.49
C PHE A 25 7.08 -2.82 7.74
N ASP A 26 8.06 -1.94 7.56
CA ASP A 26 9.00 -1.53 8.62
C ASP A 26 8.37 -0.65 9.71
N ASP A 27 7.14 -0.19 9.51
CA ASP A 27 6.34 0.56 10.49
C ASP A 27 5.60 -0.34 11.50
N GLY A 28 5.91 -1.63 11.51
CA GLY A 28 5.31 -2.64 12.37
C GLY A 28 4.01 -3.24 11.81
N HIS A 29 3.63 -2.93 10.57
CA HIS A 29 2.48 -3.57 9.93
C HIS A 29 2.88 -4.92 9.31
N ASP A 30 2.44 -6.02 9.94
CA ASP A 30 2.79 -7.39 9.57
C ASP A 30 1.57 -8.30 9.35
N SER A 31 0.37 -7.74 9.29
CA SER A 31 -0.88 -8.51 9.19
C SER A 31 -1.47 -8.59 7.78
N GLY A 32 -0.88 -7.90 6.81
CA GLY A 32 -1.46 -7.75 5.47
C GLY A 32 -1.31 -9.00 4.61
N LEU A 33 -2.44 -9.59 4.19
CA LEU A 33 -2.50 -10.66 3.20
C LEU A 33 -3.05 -10.10 1.88
N PHE A 34 -2.30 -10.29 0.79
CA PHE A 34 -2.59 -9.73 -0.52
C PHE A 34 -2.70 -10.85 -1.54
N THR A 35 -3.86 -11.05 -2.15
CA THR A 35 -4.04 -12.05 -3.21
C THR A 35 -3.32 -11.61 -4.49
N TRP A 36 -3.00 -12.57 -5.36
CA TRP A 36 -2.39 -12.27 -6.65
C TRP A 36 -3.26 -11.35 -7.51
N ASP A 37 -4.58 -11.62 -7.56
CA ASP A 37 -5.53 -10.80 -8.31
C ASP A 37 -5.56 -9.36 -7.80
N TYR A 38 -5.55 -9.18 -6.47
CA TYR A 38 -5.54 -7.84 -5.88
C TYR A 38 -4.23 -7.10 -6.15
N LEU A 39 -3.08 -7.77 -6.03
CA LEU A 39 -1.78 -7.18 -6.39
C LEU A 39 -1.73 -6.80 -7.87
N TYR A 40 -2.32 -7.61 -8.74
CA TYR A 40 -2.42 -7.33 -10.16
C TYR A 40 -3.31 -6.10 -10.42
N GLU A 41 -4.49 -6.02 -9.81
CA GLU A 41 -5.37 -4.85 -9.87
C GLU A 41 -4.65 -3.57 -9.42
N LEU A 42 -3.93 -3.64 -8.28
CA LEU A 42 -3.14 -2.52 -7.78
C LEU A 42 -2.05 -2.10 -8.78
N ALA A 43 -1.38 -3.06 -9.43
CA ALA A 43 -0.33 -2.77 -10.39
C ALA A 43 -0.87 -2.10 -11.67
N ILE A 44 -1.98 -2.61 -12.23
CA ILE A 44 -2.55 -2.06 -13.47
C ILE A 44 -3.29 -0.74 -13.25
N HIS A 45 -3.77 -0.47 -12.03
CA HIS A 45 -4.48 0.75 -11.68
C HIS A 45 -3.67 1.72 -10.83
N GLN A 46 -2.36 1.50 -10.70
CA GLN A 46 -1.49 2.23 -9.80
C GLN A 46 -1.62 3.75 -9.96
N ASP A 47 -1.54 4.28 -11.18
CA ASP A 47 -1.65 5.72 -11.45
C ASP A 47 -2.98 6.32 -10.98
N SER A 48 -4.09 5.66 -11.30
CA SER A 48 -5.44 6.13 -10.99
C SER A 48 -5.70 6.10 -9.48
N LEU A 49 -5.36 4.98 -8.83
CA LEU A 49 -5.50 4.80 -7.38
C LEU A 49 -4.60 5.77 -6.63
N TRP A 50 -3.39 6.01 -7.15
CA TRP A 50 -2.45 6.96 -6.57
C TRP A 50 -2.98 8.39 -6.65
N GLN A 51 -3.52 8.81 -7.79
CA GLN A 51 -4.15 10.13 -7.91
C GLN A 51 -5.37 10.29 -7.01
N ASP A 52 -6.23 9.28 -6.90
CA ASP A 52 -7.35 9.31 -5.93
C ASP A 52 -6.85 9.54 -4.51
N TYR A 53 -5.81 8.80 -4.09
CA TYR A 53 -5.19 8.97 -2.78
C TYR A 53 -4.66 10.40 -2.57
N LEU A 54 -3.93 10.97 -3.53
CA LEU A 54 -3.42 12.35 -3.43
C LEU A 54 -4.54 13.37 -3.35
N ASN A 55 -5.59 13.23 -4.17
CA ASN A 55 -6.78 14.09 -4.13
C ASN A 55 -7.46 14.04 -2.76
N ARG A 56 -7.51 12.85 -2.14
CA ARG A 56 -8.08 12.64 -0.81
C ARG A 56 -7.22 13.29 0.29
N LEU A 57 -5.90 13.20 0.19
CA LEU A 57 -4.99 13.91 1.10
C LEU A 57 -5.17 15.43 1.00
N GLN A 58 -5.20 15.96 -0.22
CA GLN A 58 -5.39 17.40 -0.45
C GLN A 58 -6.72 17.89 0.13
N LYS A 59 -7.82 17.15 -0.07
CA LYS A 59 -9.13 17.46 0.53
C LYS A 59 -9.11 17.42 2.06
N ALA A 60 -8.27 16.58 2.65
CA ALA A 60 -8.06 16.50 4.09
C ALA A 60 -7.09 17.59 4.62
N GLY A 61 -6.57 18.48 3.76
CA GLY A 61 -5.60 19.50 4.15
C GLY A 61 -4.20 18.95 4.45
N TYR A 62 -3.91 17.72 4.03
CA TYR A 62 -2.62 17.08 4.24
C TYR A 62 -1.86 16.98 2.92
N GLN A 63 -0.56 17.23 2.95
CA GLN A 63 0.34 16.98 1.83
C GLN A 63 1.35 15.92 2.23
N ARG A 64 1.53 14.91 1.38
CA ARG A 64 2.58 13.91 1.56
C ARG A 64 3.94 14.61 1.43
N GLN A 65 4.83 14.38 2.39
CA GLN A 65 6.22 14.83 2.32
C GLN A 65 7.01 13.84 1.46
N GLN A 66 7.90 14.33 0.59
CA GLN A 66 8.64 13.56 -0.40
C GLN A 66 10.14 13.59 -0.10
#